data_AF-A0A6I1NQX5-F1
#
_entry.id   AF-A0A6I1NQX5-F1
#
_cell.length_a   1.000
_cell.length_b   1.000
_cell.length_c   1.000
_cell.angle_alpha   90.00
_cell.angle_beta   90.00
_cell.angle_gamma   90.00
#
_symmetry.space_group_name_H-M   'P 1'
#
loop_
_entity.id
_entity.type
_entity.pdbx_description
1 polymer ?
#
loop_
_entity_poly.entity_id
_entity_poly.type
_entity_poly.pdbx_seq_one_letter_code
_entity_poly.pdbx_strand_id
1 'polypeptide(L)'
;VTGLSTLVVIDPKRRAGSQSKMLRPLVKLLDDNGNEVKLAGSDASVSITFQVGAIITVRDGQDVGKGEVLARIPQESSKTRDITGGLPRVAELFEARSPKDAGMLAEVTGTVSFGKDTKGKQRLIITDLEGSGYENLIPKDKHVLVHDGQVVNRGESIVDGPVDPHDILRLQGIEALARYIVQEVQ
;
A
#
# COMPACT_ATOMS: atom_id res chain seq x y z
N VAL A 1 -5.48 3.86 -36.48
CA VAL A 1 -5.49 4.33 -35.07
C VAL A 1 -6.43 3.42 -34.30
N THR A 2 -5.89 2.44 -33.57
CA THR A 2 -6.69 1.43 -32.85
C THR A 2 -7.27 2.06 -31.58
N GLY A 3 -8.60 2.20 -31.51
CA GLY A 3 -9.34 2.85 -30.41
C GLY A 3 -9.37 2.07 -29.10
N LEU A 4 -8.22 1.62 -28.61
CA LEU A 4 -8.10 0.96 -27.31
C LEU A 4 -8.10 2.02 -26.20
N SER A 5 -9.26 2.23 -25.58
CA SER A 5 -9.40 3.05 -24.36
C SER A 5 -8.82 2.29 -23.16
N THR A 6 -7.90 2.92 -22.43
CA THR A 6 -7.30 2.35 -21.21
C THR A 6 -7.83 3.11 -19.99
N LEU A 7 -8.26 2.39 -18.96
CA LEU A 7 -8.65 2.99 -17.68
C LEU A 7 -7.41 3.12 -16.78
N VAL A 8 -7.20 4.31 -16.22
CA VAL A 8 -6.08 4.60 -15.32
C VAL A 8 -6.61 5.23 -14.05
N VAL A 9 -6.15 4.73 -12.90
CA VAL A 9 -6.47 5.33 -11.61
C VAL A 9 -5.71 6.64 -11.46
N ILE A 10 -6.42 7.73 -11.19
CA ILE A 10 -5.86 9.08 -11.02
C ILE A 10 -6.11 9.60 -9.62
N ASP A 11 -5.20 10.44 -9.12
CA ASP A 11 -5.39 11.16 -7.85
C ASP A 11 -6.55 12.17 -8.01
N PRO A 12 -7.58 12.15 -7.14
CA PRO A 12 -8.66 13.13 -7.14
C PRO A 12 -8.18 14.59 -7.05
N LYS A 13 -7.01 14.86 -6.44
CA LYS A 13 -6.44 16.22 -6.34
C LYS A 13 -5.99 16.80 -7.69
N ARG A 14 -5.77 15.97 -8.72
CA ARG A 14 -5.43 16.46 -10.07
C ARG A 14 -6.60 17.12 -10.79
N ARG A 15 -7.85 16.91 -10.36
CA ARG A 15 -9.00 17.67 -10.87
C ARG A 15 -9.14 18.95 -10.06
N ALA A 16 -8.64 20.05 -10.63
CA ALA A 16 -8.70 21.37 -10.03
C ALA A 16 -10.15 21.74 -9.61
N GLY A 17 -10.32 22.20 -8.37
CA GLY A 17 -11.46 23.04 -7.98
C GLY A 17 -12.49 22.47 -7.02
N SER A 18 -12.36 21.25 -6.47
CA SER A 18 -13.31 20.78 -5.46
C SER A 18 -12.61 20.13 -4.28
N GLN A 19 -13.06 20.46 -3.05
CA GLN A 19 -12.75 19.70 -1.83
C GLN A 19 -13.33 18.28 -1.96
N SER A 20 -12.70 17.47 -2.81
CA SER A 20 -13.18 16.13 -3.11
C SER A 20 -12.72 15.21 -1.99
N LYS A 21 -13.71 14.64 -1.31
CA LYS A 21 -13.60 13.52 -0.37
C LYS A 21 -12.61 12.51 -0.96
N MET A 22 -11.57 12.11 -0.22
CA MET A 22 -10.60 11.13 -0.73
C MET A 22 -11.34 9.86 -1.17
N LEU A 23 -11.31 9.59 -2.47
CA LEU A 23 -11.91 8.42 -3.09
C LEU A 23 -10.86 7.31 -3.14
N ARG A 24 -11.25 6.12 -2.70
CA ARG A 24 -10.45 4.91 -2.84
C ARG A 24 -11.07 4.04 -3.93
N PRO A 25 -10.45 3.93 -5.10
CA PRO A 25 -10.94 3.06 -6.16
C PRO A 25 -10.81 1.61 -5.71
N LEU A 26 -11.91 0.88 -5.81
CA LEU A 26 -12.01 -0.51 -5.39
C LEU A 26 -12.82 -1.29 -6.41
N VAL A 27 -12.50 -2.58 -6.54
CA VAL A 27 -13.28 -3.57 -7.28
C VAL A 27 -13.86 -4.56 -6.29
N LYS A 28 -15.12 -4.90 -6.52
CA LYS A 28 -15.84 -5.98 -5.84
C LYS A 28 -16.09 -7.08 -6.84
N LEU A 29 -15.99 -8.31 -6.37
CA LEU A 29 -16.36 -9.48 -7.15
C LEU A 29 -17.80 -9.85 -6.80
N LEU A 30 -18.63 -10.05 -7.82
CA LEU A 30 -20.02 -10.49 -7.67
C LEU A 30 -20.15 -11.93 -8.17
N ASP A 31 -21.02 -12.71 -7.55
CA ASP A 31 -21.44 -14.02 -8.04
C ASP A 31 -22.53 -13.89 -9.12
N ASP A 32 -22.94 -15.02 -9.72
CA ASP A 32 -24.00 -15.06 -10.75
C ASP A 32 -25.36 -14.52 -10.24
N ASN A 33 -25.54 -14.44 -8.91
CA ASN A 33 -26.74 -13.94 -8.26
C ASN A 33 -26.63 -12.45 -7.86
N GLY A 34 -25.50 -11.79 -8.18
CA GLY A 34 -25.23 -10.40 -7.84
C GLY A 34 -24.82 -10.16 -6.38
N ASN A 35 -24.49 -11.21 -5.63
CA ASN A 35 -23.97 -11.11 -4.26
C ASN A 35 -22.46 -10.98 -4.26
N GLU A 36 -21.91 -10.26 -3.27
CA GLU A 36 -20.46 -10.12 -3.13
C GLU A 36 -19.80 -11.47 -2.78
N VAL A 37 -18.77 -11.84 -3.55
CA VAL A 37 -17.97 -13.04 -3.30
C VAL A 37 -17.24 -12.87 -1.96
N LYS A 38 -17.38 -13.87 -1.09
CA LYS A 38 -16.75 -13.90 0.23
C LYS A 38 -15.39 -14.61 0.19
N LEU A 39 -14.48 -14.19 1.06
CA LEU A 39 -13.18 -14.83 1.22
C LEU A 39 -13.37 -16.24 1.81
N ALA A 40 -12.62 -17.22 1.29
CA ALA A 40 -12.71 -18.60 1.78
C ALA A 40 -12.39 -18.69 3.28
N GLY A 41 -13.39 -19.00 4.11
CA GLY A 41 -13.24 -19.13 5.56
C GLY A 41 -13.58 -17.86 6.38
N SER A 42 -14.03 -16.78 5.74
CA SER A 42 -14.48 -15.56 6.42
C SER A 42 -15.81 -15.05 5.84
N ASP A 43 -16.56 -14.28 6.63
CA ASP A 43 -17.77 -13.60 6.17
C ASP A 43 -17.47 -12.27 5.46
N ALA A 44 -16.18 -11.91 5.37
CA ALA A 44 -15.70 -10.71 4.69
C ALA A 44 -15.80 -10.84 3.17
N SER A 45 -16.34 -9.81 2.50
CA SER A 45 -16.37 -9.73 1.05
C SER A 45 -15.00 -9.40 0.46
N VAL A 46 -14.72 -9.96 -0.72
CA VAL A 46 -13.48 -9.71 -1.45
C VAL A 46 -13.57 -8.33 -2.10
N SER A 47 -12.92 -7.35 -1.46
CA SER A 47 -12.72 -6.01 -2.02
C SER A 47 -11.23 -5.78 -2.30
N ILE A 48 -10.90 -5.47 -3.54
CA ILE A 48 -9.51 -5.18 -3.96
C ILE A 48 -9.42 -3.69 -4.26
N THR A 49 -8.46 -3.00 -3.64
CA THR A 49 -8.22 -1.57 -3.90
C THR A 49 -7.14 -1.39 -4.96
N PHE A 50 -7.26 -0.32 -5.75
CA PHE A 50 -6.25 0.02 -6.75
C PHE A 50 -5.42 1.23 -6.32
N GLN A 51 -4.12 1.18 -6.63
CA GLN A 51 -3.21 2.31 -6.44
C GLN A 51 -3.37 3.35 -7.55
N VAL A 52 -3.00 4.60 -7.25
CA VAL A 52 -2.87 5.65 -8.27
C VAL A 52 -1.83 5.24 -9.29
N GLY A 53 -2.13 5.43 -10.57
CA GLY A 53 -1.28 4.99 -11.69
C GLY A 53 -1.53 3.55 -12.13
N ALA A 54 -2.36 2.78 -11.41
CA ALA A 54 -2.76 1.46 -11.87
C ALA A 54 -3.56 1.56 -13.18
N ILE A 55 -3.14 0.77 -14.17
CA ILE A 55 -3.85 0.55 -15.42
C ILE A 55 -4.83 -0.59 -15.19
N ILE A 56 -6.12 -0.28 -15.17
CA ILE A 56 -7.17 -1.27 -15.01
C ILE A 56 -7.37 -1.99 -16.35
N THR A 57 -7.26 -3.32 -16.31
CA THR A 57 -7.39 -4.20 -17.49
C THR A 57 -8.78 -4.77 -17.65
N VAL A 58 -9.59 -4.74 -16.60
CA VAL A 58 -10.96 -5.25 -16.58
C VAL A 58 -12.00 -4.14 -16.75
N ARG A 59 -13.20 -4.51 -17.18
CA ARG A 59 -14.37 -3.62 -17.29
C ARG A 59 -15.43 -3.99 -16.26
N ASP A 60 -16.31 -3.03 -15.98
CA ASP A 60 -17.50 -3.29 -15.16
C ASP A 60 -18.39 -4.35 -15.82
N GLY A 61 -18.82 -5.34 -15.05
CA GLY A 61 -19.59 -6.49 -15.53
C GLY A 61 -18.81 -7.52 -16.35
N GLN A 62 -17.47 -7.47 -16.38
CA GLN A 62 -16.65 -8.50 -17.02
C GLN A 62 -16.56 -9.75 -16.12
N ASP A 63 -16.79 -10.92 -16.69
CA ASP A 63 -16.52 -12.20 -16.03
C ASP A 63 -15.00 -12.38 -15.84
N VAL A 64 -14.57 -12.64 -14.61
CA VAL A 64 -13.15 -12.82 -14.26
C VAL A 64 -12.90 -14.16 -13.59
N GLY A 65 -11.87 -14.86 -14.07
CA GLY A 65 -11.46 -16.16 -13.54
C GLY A 65 -10.48 -16.04 -12.35
N LYS A 66 -10.25 -17.17 -11.66
CA LYS A 66 -9.17 -17.26 -10.66
C LYS A 66 -7.81 -17.05 -11.34
N GLY A 67 -7.01 -16.13 -10.80
CA GLY A 67 -5.68 -15.81 -11.32
C GLY A 67 -5.66 -14.78 -12.46
N GLU A 68 -6.81 -14.23 -12.84
CA GLU A 68 -6.88 -13.18 -13.85
C GLU A 68 -6.39 -11.83 -13.33
N VAL A 69 -5.70 -11.08 -14.18
CA VAL A 69 -5.11 -9.79 -13.80
C VAL A 69 -6.17 -8.68 -13.90
N LEU A 70 -6.51 -8.07 -12.75
CA LEU A 70 -7.50 -6.99 -12.67
C LEU A 70 -6.93 -5.61 -13.03
N ALA A 71 -5.69 -5.36 -12.62
CA ALA A 71 -4.97 -4.15 -12.94
C ALA A 71 -3.47 -4.43 -12.94
N ARG A 72 -2.73 -3.62 -13.68
CA ARG A 72 -1.26 -3.62 -13.69
C ARG A 72 -0.75 -2.24 -13.35
N ILE A 73 0.31 -2.18 -12.56
CA ILE A 73 1.03 -0.93 -12.34
C ILE A 73 2.26 -1.01 -13.22
N PRO A 74 2.40 -0.13 -14.22
CA PRO A 74 3.64 -0.05 -14.96
C PRO A 74 4.75 0.27 -13.97
N GLN A 75 5.66 -0.68 -13.76
CA GLN A 75 6.93 -0.32 -13.17
C GLN A 75 7.63 0.54 -14.22
N GLU A 76 7.82 1.82 -13.92
CA GLU A 76 8.76 2.60 -14.70
C GLU A 76 10.10 1.87 -14.59
N SER A 77 10.52 1.20 -15.67
CA SER A 77 11.92 0.83 -15.84
C SER A 77 12.66 2.13 -15.64
N SER A 78 13.45 2.24 -14.57
CA SER A 78 14.24 3.43 -14.26
C SER A 78 14.98 3.85 -15.53
N LYS A 79 14.40 4.77 -16.30
CA LYS A 79 15.06 5.40 -17.42
C LYS A 79 16.10 6.23 -16.72
N THR A 80 17.34 5.73 -16.74
CA THR A 80 18.57 6.33 -16.22
C THR A 80 18.29 7.70 -15.64
N ARG A 81 17.76 7.73 -14.40
CA ARG A 81 17.49 9.00 -13.74
C ARG A 81 18.87 9.60 -13.57
N ASP A 82 19.06 10.70 -14.27
CA ASP A 82 20.25 11.53 -14.30
C ASP A 82 21.06 11.37 -12.99
N ILE A 83 22.31 10.93 -13.09
CA ILE A 83 23.21 10.62 -11.95
C ILE A 83 23.29 11.84 -11.00
N THR A 84 23.00 13.03 -11.52
CA THR A 84 22.94 14.30 -10.79
C THR A 84 21.73 14.46 -9.86
N GLY A 85 20.67 13.66 -10.02
CA GLY A 85 19.44 13.69 -9.22
C GLY A 85 19.33 12.61 -8.13
N GLY A 86 20.28 11.67 -8.06
CA GLY A 86 20.28 10.54 -7.11
C GLY A 86 20.99 10.80 -5.77
N LEU A 87 21.94 11.74 -5.75
CA LEU A 87 22.66 12.16 -4.54
C LEU A 87 21.78 12.55 -3.33
N PRO A 88 20.61 13.19 -3.50
CA PRO A 88 19.73 13.52 -2.38
C PRO A 88 19.32 12.29 -1.56
N ARG A 89 19.09 11.13 -2.22
CA ARG A 89 18.70 9.91 -1.53
C ARG A 89 19.85 9.31 -0.74
N VAL A 90 21.05 9.29 -1.33
CA VAL A 90 22.27 8.83 -0.66
C VAL A 90 22.58 9.73 0.55
N ALA A 91 22.51 11.05 0.37
CA ALA A 91 22.70 12.01 1.46
C ALA A 91 21.66 11.82 2.58
N GLU A 92 20.38 11.62 2.24
CA GLU A 92 19.32 11.30 3.22
C GLU A 92 19.63 10.03 4.03
N LEU A 93 20.14 8.97 3.38
CA LEU A 93 20.48 7.71 4.05
C LEU A 93 21.68 7.86 5.00
N PHE A 94 22.74 8.54 4.55
CA PHE A 94 23.94 8.74 5.38
C PHE A 94 23.76 9.80 6.47
N GLU A 95 22.83 10.74 6.31
CA GLU A 95 22.40 11.67 7.36
C GLU A 95 21.29 11.08 8.26
N ALA A 96 20.86 9.84 8.02
CA ALA A 96 19.77 9.18 8.72
C ALA A 96 18.49 10.03 8.80
N ARG A 97 18.15 10.73 7.71
CA ARG A 97 16.92 11.53 7.61
C ARG A 97 15.73 10.64 7.31
N SER A 98 14.61 10.93 7.98
CA SER A 98 13.33 10.32 7.67
C SER A 98 12.86 10.71 6.26
N PRO A 99 12.45 9.75 5.42
CA PRO A 99 11.89 10.04 4.11
C PRO A 99 10.61 10.90 4.21
N LYS A 100 10.42 11.83 3.26
CA LYS A 100 9.22 12.70 3.24
C LYS A 100 7.91 11.92 3.11
N ASP A 101 7.95 10.82 2.37
CA ASP A 101 6.80 9.96 2.12
C ASP A 101 7.03 8.56 2.71
N ALA A 102 7.47 8.50 3.97
CA ALA A 102 7.86 7.25 4.61
C ALA A 102 6.73 6.20 4.61
N GLY A 103 7.09 4.96 4.30
CA GLY A 103 6.27 3.79 4.56
C GLY A 103 6.14 3.51 6.06
N MET A 104 5.43 2.44 6.41
CA MET A 104 5.23 2.06 7.82
C MET A 104 5.47 0.57 7.98
N LEU A 105 6.25 0.20 8.98
CA LEU A 105 6.48 -1.18 9.38
C LEU A 105 5.56 -1.60 10.53
N ALA A 106 5.33 -2.90 10.68
CA ALA A 106 4.59 -3.48 11.78
C ALA A 106 5.39 -3.34 13.09
N GLU A 107 4.81 -2.71 14.11
CA GLU A 107 5.49 -2.53 15.40
C GLU A 107 5.62 -3.84 16.19
N VAL A 108 4.66 -4.75 16.00
CA VAL A 108 4.54 -6.03 16.70
C VAL A 108 4.09 -7.12 15.73
N THR A 109 4.38 -8.37 16.10
CA THR A 109 3.83 -9.55 15.41
C THR A 109 2.41 -9.80 15.90
N GLY A 110 1.45 -9.95 14.99
CA GLY A 110 0.07 -10.13 15.38
C GLY A 110 -0.93 -10.12 14.22
N THR A 111 -2.21 -10.13 14.57
CA THR A 111 -3.31 -10.06 13.60
C THR A 111 -3.71 -8.61 13.38
N VAL A 112 -3.75 -8.20 12.12
CA VAL A 112 -4.18 -6.86 11.70
C VAL A 112 -5.69 -6.76 11.74
N SER A 113 -6.19 -5.64 12.27
CA SER A 113 -7.56 -5.20 12.11
C SER A 113 -7.65 -3.70 11.85
N PHE A 114 -8.78 -3.24 11.30
CA PHE A 114 -9.03 -1.81 11.09
C PHE A 114 -10.13 -1.28 12.00
N GLY A 115 -9.81 -0.23 12.76
CA GLY A 115 -10.74 0.44 13.65
C GLY A 115 -11.57 1.52 12.96
N LYS A 116 -12.31 2.30 13.76
CA LYS A 116 -13.11 3.42 13.25
C LYS A 116 -12.22 4.51 12.64
N ASP A 117 -12.50 4.84 11.39
CA ASP A 117 -11.84 5.92 10.68
C ASP A 117 -12.00 7.29 11.36
N THR A 118 -10.93 8.08 11.32
CA THR A 118 -10.92 9.49 11.71
C THR A 118 -10.93 10.38 10.46
N LYS A 119 -11.13 11.70 10.62
CA LYS A 119 -11.05 12.66 9.51
C LYS A 119 -9.63 12.65 8.90
N GLY A 120 -9.49 12.00 7.76
CA GLY A 120 -8.24 11.94 6.98
C GLY A 120 -7.26 10.82 7.35
N LYS A 121 -7.54 10.04 8.40
CA LYS A 121 -6.69 8.92 8.84
C LYS A 121 -7.52 7.65 9.05
N GLN A 122 -6.96 6.51 8.66
CA GLN A 122 -7.47 5.17 8.91
C GLN A 122 -6.78 4.62 10.16
N ARG A 123 -7.52 3.95 11.04
CA ARG A 123 -6.96 3.34 12.24
C ARG A 123 -6.59 1.89 11.96
N LEU A 124 -5.31 1.56 12.07
CA LEU A 124 -4.80 0.20 12.08
C LEU A 124 -4.65 -0.25 13.53
N ILE A 125 -5.02 -1.50 13.82
CA ILE A 125 -4.83 -2.13 15.13
C ILE A 125 -4.15 -3.47 14.88
N ILE A 126 -2.97 -3.69 15.46
CA ILE A 126 -2.31 -5.01 15.44
C ILE A 126 -2.50 -5.63 16.81
N THR A 127 -3.19 -6.77 16.87
CA THR A 127 -3.39 -7.53 18.12
C THR A 127 -2.33 -8.60 18.20
N ASP A 128 -1.48 -8.53 19.22
CA ASP A 128 -0.42 -9.51 19.44
C ASP A 128 -0.96 -10.86 19.93
N LEU A 129 -0.05 -11.82 20.16
CA LEU A 129 -0.38 -13.16 20.67
C LEU A 129 -0.92 -13.15 22.11
N GLU A 130 -0.67 -12.10 22.88
CA GLU A 130 -1.16 -11.93 24.26
C GLU A 130 -2.51 -11.19 24.33
N GLY A 131 -3.03 -10.74 23.18
CA GLY A 131 -4.29 -10.02 23.08
C GLY A 131 -4.17 -8.51 23.28
N SER A 132 -2.95 -7.97 23.35
CA SER A 132 -2.72 -6.52 23.44
C SER A 132 -2.85 -5.87 22.06
N GLY A 133 -3.71 -4.86 21.95
CA GLY A 133 -3.94 -4.09 20.73
C GLY A 133 -3.02 -2.88 20.60
N TYR A 134 -2.24 -2.83 19.52
CA TYR A 134 -1.35 -1.72 19.17
C TYR A 134 -1.98 -0.88 18.06
N GLU A 135 -2.39 0.35 18.39
CA GLU A 135 -3.07 1.25 17.46
C GLU A 135 -2.08 2.16 16.71
N ASN A 136 -2.23 2.26 15.39
CA ASN A 136 -1.51 3.19 14.53
C ASN A 136 -2.46 3.94 13.59
N LEU A 137 -2.18 5.22 13.32
CA LEU A 137 -3.00 6.05 12.43
C LEU A 137 -2.31 6.24 11.09
N ILE A 138 -2.88 5.65 10.06
CA ILE A 138 -2.37 5.72 8.68
C ILE A 138 -3.09 6.84 7.93
N PRO A 139 -2.39 7.81 7.32
CA PRO A 139 -3.00 8.78 6.42
C PRO A 139 -3.77 8.09 5.29
N LYS A 140 -4.98 8.55 4.96
CA LYS A 140 -5.85 7.85 4.01
C LYS A 140 -5.36 7.86 2.55
N ASP A 141 -4.43 8.75 2.23
CA ASP A 141 -3.74 8.86 0.94
C ASP A 141 -2.63 7.83 0.77
N LYS A 142 -2.16 7.23 1.88
CA LYS A 142 -1.18 6.15 1.86
C LYS A 142 -1.82 4.83 1.42
N HIS A 143 -1.03 4.04 0.70
CA HIS A 143 -1.42 2.70 0.30
C HIS A 143 -1.05 1.68 1.38
N VAL A 144 -2.06 0.97 1.88
CA VAL A 144 -1.90 -0.09 2.88
C VAL A 144 -1.75 -1.42 2.15
N LEU A 145 -0.68 -2.15 2.45
CA LEU A 145 -0.30 -3.41 1.82
C LEU A 145 -0.98 -4.63 2.46
N VAL A 146 -1.55 -4.46 3.64
CA VAL A 146 -2.13 -5.54 4.45
C VAL A 146 -3.65 -5.51 4.48
N HIS A 147 -4.24 -6.67 4.72
CA HIS A 147 -5.68 -6.87 4.79
C HIS A 147 -6.17 -7.10 6.23
N ASP A 148 -7.47 -6.88 6.43
CA ASP A 148 -8.14 -7.19 7.70
C ASP A 148 -8.06 -8.70 7.99
N GLY A 149 -7.64 -9.08 9.19
CA GLY A 149 -7.41 -10.47 9.59
C GLY A 149 -6.07 -11.07 9.13
N GLN A 150 -5.22 -10.32 8.44
CA GLN A 150 -3.89 -10.80 8.05
C GLN A 150 -2.96 -10.87 9.26
N VAL A 151 -2.18 -11.94 9.38
CA VAL A 151 -1.09 -12.05 10.36
C VAL A 151 0.16 -11.42 9.76
N VAL A 152 0.79 -10.53 10.51
CA VAL A 152 2.03 -9.83 10.13
C VAL A 152 3.11 -10.05 11.17
N ASN A 153 4.37 -10.05 10.75
CA ASN A 153 5.51 -10.11 11.65
C ASN A 153 6.03 -8.70 11.98
N ARG A 154 6.61 -8.54 13.18
CA ARG A 154 7.31 -7.31 13.55
C ARG A 154 8.35 -6.93 12.49
N GLY A 155 8.29 -5.69 12.03
CA GLY A 155 9.15 -5.16 10.98
C GLY A 155 8.65 -5.43 9.55
N GLU A 156 7.50 -6.08 9.34
CA GLU A 156 6.91 -6.27 8.01
C GLU A 156 6.28 -4.97 7.48
N SER A 157 6.34 -4.73 6.17
CA SER A 157 5.80 -3.51 5.55
C SER A 157 4.27 -3.50 5.56
N ILE A 158 3.70 -2.53 6.26
CA ILE A 158 2.25 -2.30 6.37
C ILE A 158 1.78 -1.25 5.36
N VAL A 159 2.58 -0.21 5.17
CA VAL A 159 2.29 0.90 4.26
C VAL A 159 3.42 1.03 3.26
N ASP A 160 3.06 1.20 2.00
CA ASP A 160 3.99 1.40 0.90
C ASP A 160 4.80 2.69 1.04
N GLY A 161 6.03 2.67 0.52
CA GLY A 161 6.96 3.79 0.53
C GLY A 161 8.33 3.46 1.15
N PRO A 162 9.29 4.40 1.03
CA PRO A 162 10.63 4.26 1.60
C PRO A 162 10.57 4.11 3.12
N VAL A 163 11.30 3.15 3.67
CA VAL A 163 11.29 2.88 5.11
C VAL A 163 12.27 3.81 5.83
N ASP A 164 11.87 4.28 7.01
CA ASP A 164 12.75 5.07 7.88
C ASP A 164 13.89 4.18 8.43
N PRO A 165 15.18 4.56 8.25
CA PRO A 165 16.31 3.83 8.82
C PRO A 165 16.22 3.60 10.33
N HIS A 166 15.62 4.53 11.09
CA HIS A 166 15.43 4.41 12.54
C HIS A 166 14.44 3.29 12.88
N ASP A 167 13.39 3.12 12.08
CA ASP A 167 12.43 2.04 12.25
C ASP A 167 13.00 0.69 11.87
N ILE A 168 13.81 0.61 10.81
CA ILE A 168 14.54 -0.62 10.45
C ILE A 168 15.44 -1.05 11.61
N LEU A 169 16.22 -0.12 12.16
CA LEU A 169 17.11 -0.42 13.29
C LEU A 169 16.33 -0.90 14.51
N ARG A 170 15.25 -0.20 14.88
CA ARG A 170 14.44 -0.50 16.07
C ARG A 170 13.69 -1.82 15.94
N LEU A 171 13.18 -2.14 14.75
CA LEU A 171 12.27 -3.26 14.53
C LEU A 171 12.98 -4.52 14.01
N GLN A 172 13.98 -4.38 13.16
CA GLN A 172 14.67 -5.49 12.48
C GLN A 172 16.15 -5.62 12.87
N GLY A 173 16.75 -4.61 13.49
CA GLY A 173 18.12 -4.64 14.00
C GLY A 173 19.19 -4.17 13.00
N ILE A 174 20.45 -4.24 13.43
CA ILE A 174 21.59 -3.63 12.73
C ILE A 174 21.91 -4.30 11.39
N GLU A 175 21.75 -5.62 11.29
CA GLU A 175 22.04 -6.37 10.06
C GLU A 175 21.05 -6.02 8.94
N ALA A 176 19.76 -5.88 9.29
CA ALA A 176 18.73 -5.46 8.36
C ALA A 176 18.96 -4.03 7.88
N LEU A 177 19.33 -3.12 8.80
CA LEU A 177 19.68 -1.75 8.44
C LEU A 177 20.88 -1.70 7.49
N ALA A 178 21.96 -2.42 7.80
CA ALA A 178 23.14 -2.45 6.94
C ALA A 178 22.82 -2.95 5.54
N ARG A 179 22.02 -4.02 5.44
CA ARG A 179 21.56 -4.55 4.16
C ARG A 179 20.72 -3.54 3.38
N TYR A 180 19.79 -2.86 4.05
CA TYR A 180 18.96 -1.82 3.45
C TYR A 180 19.80 -0.66 2.90
N ILE A 181 20.77 -0.16 3.68
CA ILE A 181 21.66 0.93 3.23
C ILE A 181 22.46 0.49 1.99
N VAL A 182 22.99 -0.73 1.97
CA VAL A 182 23.73 -1.24 0.80
C VAL A 182 22.82 -1.35 -0.42
N GLN A 183 21.61 -1.87 -0.26
CA GLN A 183 20.65 -2.03 -1.37
C GLN A 183 20.19 -0.70 -1.96
N GLU A 184 20.02 0.34 -1.12
CA GLU A 184 19.57 1.65 -1.60
C GLU A 184 20.68 2.48 -2.27
N VAL A 185 21.95 2.13 -2.04
CA VAL A 185 23.12 2.82 -2.62
C VAL A 185 23.58 2.17 -3.94
N GLN A 186 23.30 0.87 -4.15
CA GLN A 186 23.69 0.08 -5.32
C GLN A 186 22.77 0.31 -6.54
#